data_AF-A0A958EIK1-F1
#
_entry.id   AF-A0A958EIK1-F1
#
_cell.length_a   1.000
_cell.length_b   1.000
_cell.length_c   1.000
_cell.angle_alpha   90.00
_cell.angle_beta   90.00
_cell.angle_gamma   90.00
#
_symmetry.space_group_name_H-M   'P 1'
#
loop_
_entity.id
_entity.type
_entity.pdbx_description
1 polymer ?
#
loop_
_entity_poly.entity_id
_entity_poly.type
_entity_poly.pdbx_seq_one_letter_code
_entity_poly.pdbx_strand_id
1 'polypeptide(L)'
;MFIALVTRLLAAVFSKGFAFYDDHFLIIDVADMWVNKIELWYEHVGHRFTYQFAHYLLFHLLNFLSVDDPQAKMLVVRILHAVYSTIMIYYAYKLVRELHSEEMAKRAGLLLALFWLFPFMSVRNLGEFVCVVPLLAGFYYLHTAEDNRFLILTGVLFAFAISFRFQLVFLFAGLVLVLAYQRHWKLILTVFTSSLITLFLIQGIPDIISDGYPFESFFGTVNYNVDHATDYLTGPWYRYILLIFGILIPPSSFILIYGFFKSSRFTYIFWPTVFFIVMHSLFPNKQERFMLPVLPFILILSVIGFEEIRQSETGKRFRRLLSSSMGWFYSVNLLLLVIFTFTYSKKSRVESLAYLSQKTDISALIIERDEDKVPRPPLFYLNQREVPVYELGKSDTVENKNANYIIFLGEKNLDNRVQKIESVLGKNLELKQIIGASLIDQIVYWLNPKHNINETSYIYKTGS
;
A
#
# COMPACT_ATOMS: atom_id res chain seq x y z
N MET A 1 9.23 -11.15 -16.53
CA MET A 1 8.24 -10.12 -16.93
C MET A 1 6.86 -10.71 -17.14
N PHE A 2 6.63 -11.57 -18.14
CA PHE A 2 5.29 -12.13 -18.43
C PHE A 2 4.62 -12.81 -17.22
N ILE A 3 5.32 -13.70 -16.50
CA ILE A 3 4.81 -14.35 -15.28
C ILE A 3 4.36 -13.32 -14.23
N ALA A 4 5.12 -12.24 -14.05
CA ALA A 4 4.79 -11.17 -13.12
C ALA A 4 3.52 -10.42 -13.56
N LEU A 5 3.40 -10.15 -14.87
CA LEU A 5 2.23 -9.47 -15.42
C LEU A 5 0.96 -10.29 -15.22
N VAL A 6 0.98 -11.58 -15.57
CA VAL A 6 -0.18 -12.47 -15.45
C VAL A 6 -0.68 -12.52 -14.00
N THR A 7 0.21 -12.76 -13.04
CA THR A 7 -0.18 -12.82 -11.61
C THR A 7 -0.74 -11.50 -11.10
N ARG A 8 -0.18 -10.36 -11.53
CA ARG A 8 -0.66 -9.03 -11.15
C ARG A 8 -1.97 -8.64 -11.84
N LEU A 9 -2.20 -9.07 -13.07
CA LEU A 9 -3.48 -8.87 -13.75
C LEU A 9 -4.60 -9.71 -13.12
N LEU A 10 -4.28 -10.95 -12.70
CA LEU A 10 -5.21 -11.73 -11.88
C LEU A 10 -5.54 -10.98 -10.58
N ALA A 11 -4.53 -10.47 -9.87
CA ALA A 11 -4.75 -9.63 -8.70
C ALA A 11 -5.57 -8.36 -9.04
N ALA A 12 -5.37 -7.74 -10.20
CA ALA A 12 -6.12 -6.54 -10.57
C ALA A 12 -7.62 -6.81 -10.74
N VAL A 13 -7.99 -8.01 -11.22
CA VAL A 13 -9.39 -8.42 -11.41
C VAL A 13 -10.03 -8.87 -10.09
N PHE A 14 -9.35 -9.75 -9.35
CA PHE A 14 -9.93 -10.40 -8.17
C PHE A 14 -9.66 -9.67 -6.85
N SER A 15 -8.55 -8.96 -6.75
CA SER A 15 -8.11 -8.26 -5.55
C SER A 15 -8.73 -6.86 -5.44
N LYS A 16 -10.06 -6.81 -5.42
CA LYS A 16 -10.83 -5.57 -5.31
C LYS A 16 -10.71 -4.94 -3.90
N GLY A 17 -11.35 -3.78 -3.74
CA GLY A 17 -11.40 -3.00 -2.50
C GLY A 17 -10.09 -2.31 -2.18
N PHE A 18 -9.81 -2.15 -0.89
CA PHE A 18 -8.62 -1.45 -0.39
C PHE A 18 -8.07 -2.17 0.85
N ALA A 19 -6.76 -2.06 1.08
CA ALA A 19 -6.08 -2.78 2.15
C ALA A 19 -5.89 -1.91 3.40
N PHE A 20 -5.70 -0.60 3.23
CA PHE A 20 -5.34 0.32 4.30
C PHE A 20 -6.22 1.58 4.26
N TYR A 21 -6.08 2.46 5.24
CA TYR A 21 -6.81 3.72 5.17
C TYR A 21 -6.25 4.60 4.03
N ASP A 22 -4.93 4.69 3.97
CA ASP A 22 -4.19 5.56 3.06
C ASP A 22 -4.42 5.23 1.58
N ASP A 23 -4.57 3.95 1.20
CA ASP A 23 -4.69 3.56 -0.22
C ASP A 23 -6.07 3.87 -0.83
N HIS A 24 -7.04 4.28 -0.02
CA HIS A 24 -8.33 4.74 -0.49
C HIS A 24 -8.58 6.20 -0.11
N PHE A 25 -8.63 6.50 1.19
CA PHE A 25 -9.09 7.80 1.69
C PHE A 25 -8.11 8.95 1.47
N LEU A 26 -6.82 8.65 1.30
CA LEU A 26 -5.79 9.69 1.08
C LEU A 26 -5.36 9.81 -0.38
N ILE A 27 -5.74 8.86 -1.24
CA ILE A 27 -5.35 8.85 -2.67
C ILE A 27 -6.58 8.91 -3.57
N ILE A 28 -7.48 7.94 -3.45
CA ILE A 28 -8.64 7.81 -4.34
C ILE A 28 -9.68 8.87 -4.03
N ASP A 29 -10.07 9.02 -2.76
CA ASP A 29 -11.06 10.03 -2.36
C ASP A 29 -10.56 11.45 -2.67
N VAL A 30 -9.29 11.74 -2.41
CA VAL A 30 -8.69 13.06 -2.69
C VAL A 30 -8.70 13.35 -4.20
N ALA A 31 -8.24 12.40 -5.02
CA ALA A 31 -8.26 12.55 -6.47
C ALA A 31 -9.68 12.74 -7.01
N ASP A 32 -10.63 11.97 -6.49
CA ASP A 32 -12.03 12.02 -6.86
C ASP A 32 -12.68 13.35 -6.46
N MET A 33 -12.33 13.90 -5.29
CA MET A 33 -12.70 15.24 -4.84
C MET A 33 -12.19 16.31 -5.81
N TRP A 34 -10.91 16.27 -6.19
CA TRP A 34 -10.31 17.23 -7.13
C TRP A 34 -10.97 17.23 -8.50
N VAL A 35 -11.40 16.06 -9.00
CA VAL A 35 -12.11 15.97 -10.30
C VAL A 35 -13.45 16.74 -10.29
N ASN A 36 -14.09 16.91 -9.13
CA ASN A 36 -15.46 17.40 -9.05
C ASN A 36 -15.58 18.76 -8.37
N LYS A 37 -14.60 19.14 -7.54
CA LYS A 37 -14.53 20.44 -6.87
C LYS A 37 -13.10 20.94 -6.91
N ILE A 38 -12.75 21.64 -7.98
CA ILE A 38 -11.38 22.14 -8.18
C ILE A 38 -10.93 23.13 -7.10
N GLU A 39 -11.87 23.80 -6.42
CA GLU A 39 -11.59 24.70 -5.30
C GLU A 39 -11.00 23.94 -4.09
N LEU A 40 -11.36 22.67 -3.90
CA LEU A 40 -10.81 21.79 -2.84
C LEU A 40 -9.40 21.28 -3.16
N TRP A 41 -8.85 21.66 -4.32
CA TRP A 41 -7.46 21.38 -4.66
C TRP A 41 -6.50 21.89 -3.59
N TYR A 42 -6.71 23.12 -3.12
CA TYR A 42 -5.86 23.80 -2.15
C TYR A 42 -5.99 23.24 -0.73
N GLU A 43 -7.17 22.75 -0.35
CA GLU A 43 -7.45 22.27 1.02
C GLU A 43 -6.83 20.90 1.32
N HIS A 44 -6.40 20.16 0.30
CA HIS A 44 -5.95 18.77 0.42
C HIS A 44 -4.68 18.43 -0.36
N VAL A 45 -3.79 19.41 -0.61
CA VAL A 45 -2.45 19.12 -1.16
C VAL A 45 -1.58 18.27 -0.21
N GLY A 46 -2.05 18.08 1.03
CA GLY A 46 -1.46 17.22 2.05
C GLY A 46 -1.34 15.74 1.63
N HIS A 47 -0.10 15.24 1.76
CA HIS A 47 0.38 13.86 1.57
C HIS A 47 0.44 13.34 0.12
N ARG A 48 1.66 13.30 -0.46
CA ARG A 48 1.98 12.59 -1.71
C ARG A 48 1.30 13.18 -2.95
N PHE A 49 1.35 14.51 -3.10
CA PHE A 49 0.75 15.28 -4.19
C PHE A 49 0.94 14.66 -5.57
N THR A 50 2.18 14.29 -5.93
CA THR A 50 2.50 13.70 -7.25
C THR A 50 1.60 12.49 -7.58
N TYR A 51 1.27 11.68 -6.56
CA TYR A 51 0.52 10.45 -6.73
C TYR A 51 -1.01 10.68 -6.76
N GLN A 52 -1.50 11.59 -5.92
CA GLN A 52 -2.90 12.04 -5.96
C GLN A 52 -3.19 12.71 -7.30
N PHE A 53 -2.27 13.56 -7.79
CA PHE A 53 -2.43 14.25 -9.06
C PHE A 53 -2.48 13.29 -10.25
N ALA A 54 -1.65 12.24 -10.25
CA ALA A 54 -1.71 11.21 -11.27
C ALA A 54 -3.08 10.51 -11.31
N HIS A 55 -3.70 10.26 -10.15
CA HIS A 55 -5.05 9.71 -10.06
C HIS A 55 -6.12 10.70 -10.51
N TYR A 56 -5.98 11.98 -10.15
CA TYR A 56 -6.87 13.04 -10.61
C TYR A 56 -6.90 13.11 -12.15
N LEU A 57 -5.72 13.15 -12.80
CA LEU A 57 -5.63 13.15 -14.26
C LEU A 57 -6.26 11.90 -14.87
N LEU A 58 -6.03 10.73 -14.27
CA LEU A 58 -6.63 9.48 -14.71
C LEU A 58 -8.16 9.51 -14.59
N PHE A 59 -8.71 9.94 -13.46
CA PHE A 59 -10.15 10.01 -13.25
C PHE A 59 -10.81 11.04 -14.14
N HIS A 60 -10.16 12.17 -14.38
CA HIS A 60 -10.62 13.16 -15.37
C HIS A 60 -10.69 12.56 -16.77
N LEU A 61 -9.64 11.82 -17.20
CA LEU A 61 -9.64 11.11 -18.48
C LEU A 61 -10.72 10.03 -18.56
N LEU A 62 -10.94 9.26 -17.48
CA LEU A 62 -11.96 8.21 -17.46
C LEU A 62 -13.38 8.78 -17.54
N ASN A 63 -13.66 9.89 -16.85
CA ASN A 63 -14.92 10.62 -16.98
C ASN A 63 -15.11 11.16 -18.41
N PHE A 64 -14.06 11.71 -19.02
CA PHE A 64 -14.09 12.16 -20.41
C PHE A 64 -14.42 11.02 -21.39
N LEU A 65 -14.00 9.78 -21.07
CA LEU A 65 -14.32 8.57 -21.83
C LEU A 65 -15.65 7.91 -21.39
N SER A 66 -16.48 8.59 -20.59
CA SER A 66 -17.76 8.09 -20.06
C SER A 66 -17.65 6.79 -19.25
N VAL A 67 -16.51 6.59 -18.58
CA VAL A 67 -16.31 5.50 -17.60
C VAL A 67 -16.68 6.04 -16.22
N ASP A 68 -17.97 6.05 -15.89
CA ASP A 68 -18.47 6.65 -14.66
C ASP A 68 -18.56 5.66 -13.49
N ASP A 69 -18.68 4.36 -13.76
CA ASP A 69 -18.78 3.32 -12.74
C ASP A 69 -17.51 3.26 -11.86
N PRO A 70 -17.62 3.43 -10.52
CA PRO A 70 -16.46 3.46 -9.64
C PRO A 70 -15.70 2.12 -9.62
N GLN A 71 -16.39 0.99 -9.79
CA GLN A 71 -15.73 -0.32 -9.85
C GLN A 71 -14.88 -0.47 -11.11
N ALA A 72 -15.37 0.01 -12.26
CA ALA A 72 -14.65 0.06 -13.52
C ALA A 72 -13.44 1.00 -13.44
N LYS A 73 -13.60 2.22 -12.88
CA LYS A 73 -12.46 3.14 -12.64
C LYS A 73 -11.37 2.46 -11.81
N MET A 74 -11.76 1.81 -10.72
CA MET A 74 -10.79 1.14 -9.86
C MET A 74 -10.18 -0.11 -10.50
N LEU A 75 -10.86 -0.78 -11.42
CA LEU A 75 -10.26 -1.85 -12.22
C LEU A 75 -9.15 -1.29 -13.13
N VAL A 76 -9.39 -0.16 -13.80
CA VAL A 76 -8.36 0.51 -14.61
C VAL A 76 -7.16 0.89 -13.75
N VAL A 77 -7.39 1.50 -12.58
CA VAL A 77 -6.32 1.82 -11.61
C VAL A 77 -5.50 0.59 -11.26
N ARG A 78 -6.16 -0.54 -10.92
CA ARG A 78 -5.46 -1.79 -10.57
C ARG A 78 -4.67 -2.38 -11.75
N ILE A 79 -5.19 -2.29 -12.98
CA ILE A 79 -4.49 -2.75 -14.19
C ILE A 79 -3.24 -1.90 -14.44
N LEU A 80 -3.34 -0.57 -14.32
CA LEU A 80 -2.19 0.32 -14.48
C LEU A 80 -1.11 0.02 -13.45
N HIS A 81 -1.49 -0.20 -12.19
CA HIS A 81 -0.59 -0.63 -11.13
C HIS A 81 0.03 -2.01 -11.40
N ALA A 82 -0.75 -2.98 -11.91
CA ALA A 82 -0.26 -4.29 -12.30
C ALA A 82 0.83 -4.19 -13.38
N VAL A 83 0.61 -3.36 -14.41
CA VAL A 83 1.60 -3.12 -15.47
C VAL A 83 2.82 -2.38 -14.93
N TYR A 84 2.62 -1.27 -14.21
CA TYR A 84 3.67 -0.44 -13.64
C TYR A 84 4.60 -1.25 -12.74
N SER A 85 4.04 -2.08 -11.86
CA SER A 85 4.82 -2.92 -10.95
C SER A 85 5.53 -4.10 -11.63
N THR A 86 5.38 -4.33 -12.94
CA THR A 86 6.30 -5.23 -13.65
C THR A 86 7.66 -4.59 -13.89
N ILE A 87 7.73 -3.25 -13.94
CA ILE A 87 8.97 -2.51 -14.18
C ILE A 87 9.98 -2.76 -13.05
N MET A 88 9.53 -2.96 -11.80
CA MET A 88 10.43 -3.34 -10.71
C MET A 88 11.15 -4.68 -10.97
N ILE A 89 10.50 -5.64 -11.67
CA ILE A 89 11.13 -6.92 -12.00
C ILE A 89 12.25 -6.72 -13.01
N TYR A 90 12.05 -5.82 -13.97
CA TYR A 90 13.06 -5.47 -14.96
C TYR A 90 14.30 -4.83 -14.31
N TYR A 91 14.11 -3.81 -13.45
CA TYR A 91 15.24 -3.17 -12.78
C TYR A 91 15.89 -4.06 -11.72
N ALA A 92 15.12 -4.88 -11.00
CA ALA A 92 15.70 -5.88 -10.10
C ALA A 92 16.56 -6.90 -10.86
N TYR A 93 16.09 -7.40 -12.00
CA TYR A 93 16.86 -8.29 -12.87
C TYR A 93 18.18 -7.62 -13.30
N LYS A 94 18.09 -6.40 -13.84
CA LYS A 94 19.26 -5.66 -14.29
C LYS A 94 20.26 -5.43 -13.15
N LEU A 95 19.79 -4.92 -12.01
CA LEU A 95 20.63 -4.67 -10.84
C LEU A 95 21.34 -5.95 -10.37
N VAL A 96 20.62 -7.06 -10.22
CA VAL A 96 21.23 -8.32 -9.75
C VAL A 96 22.22 -8.91 -10.76
N ARG A 97 21.99 -8.71 -12.07
CA ARG A 97 22.91 -9.15 -13.10
C ARG A 97 24.26 -8.46 -12.98
N GLU A 98 24.27 -7.16 -12.71
CA GLU A 98 25.51 -6.39 -12.53
C GLU A 98 26.18 -6.70 -11.18
N LEU A 99 25.40 -6.95 -10.13
CA LEU A 99 25.94 -7.26 -8.80
C LEU A 99 26.49 -8.69 -8.66
N HIS A 100 25.97 -9.64 -9.45
CA HIS A 100 26.29 -11.05 -9.27
C HIS A 100 26.39 -11.81 -10.60
N SER A 101 25.27 -12.33 -11.12
CA SER A 101 25.24 -13.14 -12.34
C SER A 101 23.87 -13.15 -12.99
N GLU A 102 23.82 -13.48 -14.29
CA GLU A 102 22.57 -13.58 -15.03
C GLU A 102 21.63 -14.65 -14.46
N GLU A 103 22.18 -15.80 -14.04
CA GLU A 103 21.39 -16.85 -13.41
C GLU A 103 20.73 -16.35 -12.11
N MET A 104 21.48 -15.62 -11.29
CA MET A 104 20.93 -15.04 -10.06
C MET A 104 19.91 -13.95 -10.34
N ALA A 105 20.10 -13.16 -11.40
CA ALA A 105 19.13 -12.18 -11.85
C ALA A 105 17.79 -12.84 -12.23
N LYS A 106 17.83 -13.97 -12.94
CA LYS A 106 16.62 -14.76 -13.28
C LYS A 106 15.91 -15.26 -12.02
N ARG A 107 16.66 -15.81 -11.06
CA ARG A 107 16.10 -16.33 -9.79
C ARG A 107 15.50 -15.22 -8.93
N ALA A 108 16.20 -14.10 -8.75
CA ALA A 108 15.69 -12.95 -8.00
C ALA A 108 14.45 -12.36 -8.68
N GLY A 109 14.49 -12.17 -10.00
CA GLY A 109 13.34 -11.69 -10.77
C GLY A 109 12.12 -12.62 -10.67
N LEU A 110 12.32 -13.94 -10.70
CA LEU A 110 11.25 -14.92 -10.51
C LEU A 110 10.68 -14.88 -9.10
N LEU A 111 11.54 -14.76 -8.07
CA LEU A 111 11.09 -14.59 -6.69
C LEU A 111 10.22 -13.34 -6.56
N LEU A 112 10.66 -12.17 -7.02
CA LEU A 112 9.86 -10.93 -6.93
C LEU A 112 8.60 -10.99 -7.82
N ALA A 113 8.61 -11.77 -8.89
CA ALA A 113 7.43 -11.96 -9.73
C ALA A 113 6.34 -12.73 -8.97
N LEU A 114 6.73 -13.75 -8.21
CA LEU A 114 5.84 -14.73 -7.57
C LEU A 114 5.84 -14.66 -6.03
N PHE A 115 6.45 -13.64 -5.44
CA PHE A 115 6.46 -13.48 -3.99
C PHE A 115 5.03 -13.27 -3.53
N TRP A 116 4.57 -14.08 -2.58
CA TRP A 116 3.15 -14.25 -2.24
C TRP A 116 2.40 -12.94 -1.99
N LEU A 117 3.09 -11.95 -1.43
CA LEU A 117 2.52 -10.65 -1.08
C LEU A 117 2.46 -9.67 -2.25
N PHE A 118 3.33 -9.82 -3.25
CA PHE A 118 3.59 -8.78 -4.24
C PHE A 118 2.43 -8.57 -5.21
N PRO A 119 1.80 -9.59 -5.83
CA PRO A 119 0.65 -9.36 -6.69
C PRO A 119 -0.48 -8.61 -5.98
N PHE A 120 -0.80 -9.00 -4.74
CA PHE A 120 -1.80 -8.33 -3.90
C PHE A 120 -1.43 -6.86 -3.61
N MET A 121 -0.24 -6.59 -3.08
CA MET A 121 0.18 -5.23 -2.71
C MET A 121 0.41 -4.34 -3.93
N SER A 122 0.84 -4.92 -5.04
CA SER A 122 1.21 -4.18 -6.24
C SER A 122 0.05 -3.54 -6.98
N VAL A 123 -1.19 -3.97 -6.72
CA VAL A 123 -2.40 -3.39 -7.30
C VAL A 123 -3.14 -2.47 -6.32
N ARG A 124 -2.55 -2.18 -5.16
CA ARG A 124 -3.08 -1.22 -4.18
C ARG A 124 -2.48 0.16 -4.41
N ASN A 125 -3.21 1.20 -3.98
CA ASN A 125 -2.70 2.56 -4.10
C ASN A 125 -1.74 2.94 -2.97
N LEU A 126 -0.73 2.09 -2.77
CA LEU A 126 0.23 2.23 -1.68
C LEU A 126 1.50 2.90 -2.22
N GLY A 127 1.75 4.13 -1.76
CA GLY A 127 3.01 4.82 -2.03
C GLY A 127 4.23 4.00 -1.56
N GLU A 128 4.05 3.18 -0.53
CA GLU A 128 5.03 2.20 -0.02
C GLU A 128 5.43 1.12 -1.04
N PHE A 129 4.60 0.86 -2.04
CA PHE A 129 4.90 -0.10 -3.11
C PHE A 129 5.15 0.60 -4.45
N VAL A 130 4.43 1.67 -4.76
CA VAL A 130 4.65 2.47 -5.98
C VAL A 130 6.08 3.05 -6.01
N CYS A 131 6.63 3.44 -4.86
CA CYS A 131 8.01 3.93 -4.78
C CYS A 131 9.07 2.89 -5.15
N VAL A 132 8.77 1.59 -5.14
CA VAL A 132 9.75 0.52 -5.40
C VAL A 132 10.32 0.58 -6.81
N VAL A 133 9.50 0.96 -7.81
CA VAL A 133 9.93 1.04 -9.21
C VAL A 133 11.02 2.09 -9.41
N PRO A 134 10.82 3.38 -9.08
CA PRO A 134 11.86 4.38 -9.20
C PRO A 134 13.03 4.10 -8.24
N LEU A 135 12.79 3.46 -7.10
CA LEU A 135 13.84 3.09 -6.17
C LEU A 135 14.81 2.06 -6.76
N LEU A 136 14.32 0.94 -7.30
CA LEU A 136 15.16 -0.06 -7.96
C LEU A 136 15.83 0.49 -9.22
N ALA A 137 15.13 1.31 -10.00
CA ALA A 137 15.70 1.99 -11.15
C ALA A 137 16.86 2.91 -10.76
N GLY A 138 16.67 3.71 -9.70
CA GLY A 138 17.69 4.60 -9.17
C GLY A 138 18.90 3.84 -8.64
N PHE A 139 18.73 2.76 -7.90
CA PHE A 139 19.86 1.92 -7.47
C PHE A 139 20.60 1.25 -8.63
N TYR A 140 19.88 0.84 -9.68
CA TYR A 140 20.51 0.34 -10.90
C TYR A 140 21.39 1.40 -11.56
N TYR A 141 20.85 2.59 -11.84
CA TYR A 141 21.63 3.66 -12.46
C TYR A 141 22.74 4.19 -11.55
N LEU A 142 22.54 4.24 -10.23
CA LEU A 142 23.59 4.59 -9.27
C LEU A 142 24.80 3.65 -9.41
N HIS A 143 24.54 2.36 -9.62
CA HIS A 143 25.57 1.35 -9.74
C HIS A 143 26.27 1.34 -11.11
N THR A 144 25.53 1.61 -12.19
CA THR A 144 26.04 1.47 -13.57
C THR A 144 26.35 2.79 -14.27
N ALA A 145 26.14 3.95 -13.63
CA ALA A 145 26.31 5.24 -14.29
C ALA A 145 27.77 5.47 -14.70
N GLU A 146 27.98 5.62 -16.01
CA GLU A 146 29.28 6.00 -16.58
C GLU A 146 29.44 7.52 -16.72
N ASP A 147 28.32 8.26 -16.76
CA ASP A 147 28.30 9.71 -16.93
C ASP A 147 27.33 10.43 -15.97
N ASN A 148 27.43 11.75 -15.93
CA ASN A 148 26.60 12.58 -15.06
C ASN A 148 25.10 12.53 -15.43
N ARG A 149 24.71 12.16 -16.66
CA ARG A 149 23.30 12.13 -17.07
C ARG A 149 22.56 11.02 -16.34
N PHE A 150 23.18 9.85 -16.21
CA PHE A 150 22.60 8.74 -15.43
C PHE A 150 22.63 9.01 -13.92
N LEU A 151 23.58 9.79 -13.42
CA LEU A 151 23.58 10.26 -12.03
C LEU A 151 22.47 11.27 -11.75
N ILE A 152 22.21 12.19 -12.69
CA ILE A 152 21.07 13.11 -12.62
C ILE A 152 19.76 12.32 -12.66
N LEU A 153 19.64 11.34 -13.58
CA LEU A 153 18.48 10.46 -13.64
C LEU A 153 18.28 9.68 -12.33
N THR A 154 19.36 9.23 -11.70
CA THR A 154 19.31 8.57 -10.38
C THR A 154 18.67 9.48 -9.34
N GLY A 155 19.08 10.75 -9.26
CA GLY A 155 18.46 11.70 -8.33
C GLY A 155 17.01 12.03 -8.67
N VAL A 156 16.67 12.16 -9.95
CA VAL A 156 15.27 12.31 -10.39
C VAL A 156 14.42 11.13 -9.93
N LEU A 157 14.89 9.89 -10.12
CA LEU A 157 14.18 8.69 -9.69
C LEU A 157 14.04 8.63 -8.17
N PHE A 158 15.09 8.96 -7.43
CA PHE A 158 15.03 9.02 -5.97
C PHE A 158 14.06 10.09 -5.47
N ALA A 159 13.97 11.25 -6.13
CA ALA A 159 12.96 12.27 -5.83
C ALA A 159 11.53 11.75 -6.01
N PHE A 160 11.23 11.05 -7.10
CA PHE A 160 9.91 10.40 -7.29
C PHE A 160 9.64 9.34 -6.22
N ALA A 161 10.64 8.54 -5.84
CA ALA A 161 10.47 7.57 -4.76
C ALA A 161 10.12 8.28 -3.43
N ILE A 162 10.83 9.36 -3.08
CA ILE A 162 10.57 10.16 -1.87
C ILE A 162 9.20 10.83 -1.94
N SER A 163 8.78 11.39 -3.07
CA SER A 163 7.47 12.06 -3.17
C SER A 163 6.29 11.08 -2.99
N PHE A 164 6.46 9.82 -3.40
CA PHE A 164 5.51 8.75 -3.09
C PHE A 164 5.59 8.28 -1.64
N ARG A 165 6.78 8.33 -1.03
CA ARG A 165 7.01 7.85 0.34
C ARG A 165 8.11 8.66 1.03
N PHE A 166 7.73 9.71 1.75
CA PHE A 166 8.65 10.63 2.43
C PHE A 166 9.62 9.92 3.38
N GLN A 167 9.23 8.82 4.02
CA GLN A 167 10.03 8.06 4.96
C GLN A 167 11.22 7.34 4.29
N LEU A 168 11.28 7.31 2.96
CA LEU A 168 12.49 6.91 2.23
C LEU A 168 13.67 7.87 2.46
N VAL A 169 13.46 9.06 3.02
CA VAL A 169 14.57 9.93 3.48
C VAL A 169 15.54 9.18 4.40
N PHE A 170 15.06 8.23 5.20
CA PHE A 170 15.95 7.39 6.02
C PHE A 170 16.81 6.44 5.18
N LEU A 171 16.23 5.81 4.15
CA LEU A 171 17.00 4.96 3.23
C LEU A 171 18.09 5.77 2.53
N PHE A 172 17.75 6.98 2.05
CA PHE A 172 18.70 7.85 1.37
C PHE A 172 19.74 8.44 2.31
N ALA A 173 19.40 8.76 3.56
CA ALA A 173 20.37 9.14 4.58
C ALA A 173 21.39 8.01 4.80
N GLY A 174 20.93 6.76 4.92
CA GLY A 174 21.80 5.59 4.99
C GLY A 174 22.72 5.46 3.77
N LEU A 175 22.20 5.74 2.57
CA LEU A 175 23.01 5.74 1.35
C LEU A 175 24.09 6.84 1.36
N VAL A 176 23.72 8.07 1.74
CA VAL A 176 24.68 9.19 1.86
C VAL A 176 25.79 8.85 2.85
N LEU A 177 25.48 8.22 3.98
CA LEU A 177 26.48 7.79 4.96
C LEU A 177 27.49 6.79 4.34
N VAL A 178 27.00 5.80 3.58
CA VAL A 178 27.85 4.82 2.88
C VAL A 178 28.74 5.52 1.84
N LEU A 179 28.16 6.39 1.02
CA LEU A 179 28.89 7.12 -0.03
C LEU A 179 29.95 8.05 0.57
N ALA A 180 29.62 8.72 1.68
CA ALA A 180 30.52 9.64 2.37
C ALA A 180 31.68 8.87 2.99
N TYR A 181 31.41 7.72 3.62
CA TYR A 181 32.43 6.81 4.14
C TYR A 181 33.39 6.34 3.04
N GLN A 182 32.86 6.03 1.86
CA GLN A 182 33.65 5.63 0.69
C GLN A 182 34.23 6.83 -0.10
N ARG A 183 34.04 8.07 0.37
CA ARG A 183 34.54 9.32 -0.24
C ARG A 183 34.02 9.58 -1.66
N HIS A 184 32.83 9.07 -2.01
CA HIS A 184 32.18 9.31 -3.30
C HIS A 184 31.44 10.67 -3.35
N TRP A 185 32.14 11.77 -3.07
CA TRP A 185 31.53 13.11 -2.93
C TRP A 185 30.87 13.64 -4.20
N LYS A 186 31.47 13.40 -5.38
CA LYS A 186 30.89 13.81 -6.67
C LYS A 186 29.53 13.14 -6.89
N LEU A 187 29.44 11.85 -6.54
CA LEU A 187 28.21 11.07 -6.63
C LEU A 187 27.13 11.64 -5.71
N ILE A 188 27.48 11.89 -4.44
CA ILE A 188 26.59 12.53 -3.46
C ILE A 188 26.09 13.86 -3.99
N LEU A 189 26.99 14.75 -4.42
CA LEU A 189 26.62 16.10 -4.86
C LEU A 189 25.67 16.04 -6.05
N THR A 190 25.96 15.22 -7.07
CA THR A 190 25.14 15.14 -8.29
C THR A 190 23.77 14.53 -8.01
N VAL A 191 23.71 13.41 -7.28
CA VAL A 191 22.45 12.74 -6.95
C VAL A 191 21.62 13.58 -6.00
N PHE A 192 22.22 14.18 -4.97
CA PHE A 192 21.51 15.00 -3.99
C PHE A 192 20.94 16.27 -4.63
N THR A 193 21.75 17.00 -5.41
CA THR A 193 21.29 18.24 -6.06
C THR A 193 20.17 17.98 -7.07
N SER A 194 20.31 16.95 -7.91
CA SER A 194 19.24 16.57 -8.84
C SER A 194 17.97 16.07 -8.13
N SER A 195 18.11 15.34 -7.02
CA SER A 195 16.97 14.93 -6.19
C SER A 195 16.26 16.14 -5.58
N LEU A 196 17.00 17.08 -5.01
CA LEU A 196 16.45 18.26 -4.35
C LEU A 196 15.74 19.19 -5.34
N ILE A 197 16.36 19.45 -6.50
CA ILE A 197 15.73 20.22 -7.58
C ILE A 197 14.44 19.54 -8.03
N THR A 198 14.48 18.23 -8.27
CA THR A 198 13.29 17.48 -8.71
C THR A 198 12.19 17.50 -7.66
N LEU A 199 12.51 17.27 -6.38
CA LEU A 199 11.56 17.34 -5.27
C LEU A 199 10.95 18.73 -5.14
N PHE A 200 11.75 19.78 -5.29
CA PHE A 200 11.25 21.15 -5.30
C PHE A 200 10.25 21.35 -6.44
N LEU A 201 10.52 20.84 -7.64
CA LEU A 201 9.61 20.97 -8.78
C LEU A 201 8.29 20.20 -8.58
N ILE A 202 8.35 18.95 -8.10
CA ILE A 202 7.18 18.05 -8.06
C ILE A 202 6.38 18.09 -6.76
N GLN A 203 6.93 18.69 -5.70
CA GLN A 203 6.29 18.80 -4.39
C GLN A 203 6.41 20.22 -3.83
N GLY A 204 7.60 20.83 -3.87
CA GLY A 204 7.83 22.17 -3.33
C GLY A 204 7.01 23.27 -4.00
N ILE A 205 6.94 23.30 -5.34
CA ILE A 205 6.12 24.26 -6.10
C ILE A 205 4.63 24.05 -5.84
N PRO A 206 4.08 22.81 -5.92
CA PRO A 206 2.71 22.55 -5.51
C PRO A 206 2.40 23.04 -4.09
N ASP A 207 3.27 22.77 -3.12
CA ASP A 207 3.08 23.22 -1.72
C ASP A 207 3.11 24.76 -1.61
N ILE A 208 3.94 25.47 -2.39
CA ILE A 208 3.90 26.95 -2.43
C ILE A 208 2.56 27.44 -2.98
N ILE A 209 2.03 26.79 -4.01
CA ILE A 209 0.77 27.19 -4.65
C ILE A 209 -0.41 26.91 -3.70
N SER A 210 -0.37 25.83 -2.93
CA SER A 210 -1.45 25.45 -2.01
C SER A 210 -1.38 26.15 -0.65
N ASP A 211 -0.21 26.14 -0.02
CA ASP A 211 -0.04 26.47 1.40
C ASP A 211 0.91 27.67 1.61
N GLY A 212 1.47 28.23 0.54
CA GLY A 212 2.33 29.42 0.57
C GLY A 212 3.81 29.15 0.91
N TYR A 213 4.19 27.92 1.25
CA TYR A 213 5.55 27.54 1.63
C TYR A 213 5.98 26.22 0.97
N PRO A 214 7.25 26.08 0.52
CA PRO A 214 7.71 24.82 -0.07
C PRO A 214 7.85 23.71 0.98
N PHE A 215 7.48 22.49 0.60
CA PHE A 215 7.58 21.29 1.43
C PHE A 215 6.67 21.27 2.66
N GLU A 216 5.62 22.11 2.71
CA GLU A 216 4.62 22.10 3.78
C GLU A 216 4.01 20.71 3.95
N SER A 217 3.69 20.00 2.85
CA SER A 217 3.18 18.64 2.89
C SER A 217 4.14 17.66 3.59
N PHE A 218 5.46 17.84 3.42
CA PHE A 218 6.46 17.01 4.07
C PHE A 218 6.52 17.30 5.57
N PHE A 219 6.63 18.57 5.95
CA PHE A 219 6.71 18.97 7.37
C PHE A 219 5.42 18.67 8.11
N GLY A 220 4.26 18.93 7.51
CA GLY A 220 2.95 18.53 8.04
C GLY A 220 2.88 17.02 8.25
N THR A 221 3.40 16.21 7.31
CA THR A 221 3.50 14.74 7.50
C THR A 221 4.39 14.37 8.69
N VAL A 222 5.52 15.03 8.86
CA VAL A 222 6.44 14.77 9.97
C VAL A 222 5.79 15.13 11.30
N ASN A 223 5.26 16.35 11.42
CA ASN A 223 4.60 16.85 12.62
C ASN A 223 3.42 15.96 13.01
N TYR A 224 2.53 15.66 12.07
CA TYR A 224 1.40 14.75 12.30
C TYR A 224 1.84 13.39 12.82
N ASN A 225 2.87 12.78 12.21
CA ASN A 225 3.36 11.47 12.65
C ASN A 225 3.99 11.51 14.04
N VAL A 226 4.66 12.60 14.41
CA VAL A 226 5.24 12.80 15.74
C VAL A 226 4.13 12.96 16.77
N ASP A 227 3.16 13.83 16.51
CA ASP A 227 2.05 14.13 17.42
C ASP A 227 1.15 12.90 17.65
N HIS A 228 0.96 12.08 16.61
CA HIS A 228 0.11 10.88 16.64
C HIS A 228 0.92 9.58 16.71
N ALA A 229 2.17 9.63 17.19
CA ALA A 229 3.09 8.48 17.16
C ALA A 229 2.52 7.23 17.86
N THR A 230 1.67 7.42 18.88
CA THR A 230 1.06 6.37 19.70
C THR A 230 -0.38 6.04 19.37
N ASP A 231 -1.02 6.78 18.47
CA ASP A 231 -2.45 6.64 18.16
C ASP A 231 -2.73 5.46 17.21
N TYR A 232 -1.69 5.02 16.52
CA TYR A 232 -1.70 3.87 15.63
C TYR A 232 -1.20 2.61 16.34
N LEU A 233 -1.12 1.51 15.58
CA LEU A 233 -0.57 0.25 16.07
C LEU A 233 0.88 0.45 16.56
N THR A 234 1.09 0.42 17.87
CA THR A 234 2.43 0.49 18.47
C THR A 234 3.01 -0.90 18.68
N GLY A 235 4.32 -0.98 18.93
CA GLY A 235 4.98 -2.25 19.23
C GLY A 235 6.45 -2.11 19.58
N PRO A 236 7.07 -3.20 20.08
CA PRO A 236 8.46 -3.18 20.49
C PRO A 236 9.40 -2.93 19.31
N TRP A 237 10.63 -2.50 19.60
CA TRP A 237 11.64 -2.18 18.59
C TRP A 237 11.94 -3.36 17.65
N TYR A 238 11.88 -4.60 18.14
CA TYR A 238 12.13 -5.81 17.36
C TYR A 238 10.93 -6.26 16.49
N ARG A 239 9.82 -5.52 16.47
CA ARG A 239 8.60 -5.90 15.72
C ARG A 239 8.84 -6.10 14.23
N TYR A 240 9.68 -5.26 13.60
CA TYR A 240 10.00 -5.45 12.17
C TYR A 240 10.92 -6.66 11.91
N ILE A 241 11.72 -7.08 12.89
CA ILE A 241 12.49 -8.32 12.81
C ILE A 241 11.53 -9.51 12.77
N LEU A 242 10.53 -9.53 13.66
CA LEU A 242 9.50 -10.57 13.67
C LEU A 242 8.65 -10.55 12.40
N LEU A 243 8.32 -9.37 11.88
CA LEU A 243 7.58 -9.23 10.64
C LEU A 243 8.37 -9.79 9.46
N ILE A 244 9.65 -9.41 9.30
CA ILE A 244 10.52 -9.93 8.24
C ILE A 244 10.67 -11.45 8.38
N PHE A 245 10.83 -11.95 9.61
CA PHE A 245 10.89 -13.37 9.88
C PHE A 245 9.62 -14.12 9.45
N GLY A 246 8.43 -13.56 9.74
CA GLY A 246 7.14 -14.12 9.30
C GLY A 246 6.95 -14.07 7.78
N ILE A 247 7.27 -12.93 7.16
CA ILE A 247 7.15 -12.71 5.71
C ILE A 247 8.05 -13.66 4.92
N LEU A 248 9.24 -13.99 5.44
CA LEU A 248 10.19 -14.92 4.84
C LEU A 248 9.87 -16.40 5.13
N ILE A 249 8.71 -16.71 5.72
CA ILE A 249 8.16 -18.05 5.94
C ILE A 249 9.07 -18.93 6.82
N PRO A 250 8.84 -18.96 8.14
CA PRO A 250 9.56 -19.85 9.04
C PRO A 250 9.36 -21.33 8.69
N PRO A 251 10.38 -22.21 8.84
CA PRO A 251 11.72 -21.90 9.34
C PRO A 251 12.72 -21.38 8.28
N SER A 252 12.33 -21.27 7.01
CA SER A 252 13.23 -20.83 5.92
C SER A 252 13.71 -19.40 6.07
N SER A 253 12.94 -18.59 6.80
CA SER A 253 13.33 -17.26 7.24
C SER A 253 14.70 -17.21 7.91
N PHE A 254 15.10 -18.19 8.73
CA PHE A 254 16.44 -18.21 9.35
C PHE A 254 17.56 -18.22 8.30
N ILE A 255 17.43 -19.10 7.30
CA ILE A 255 18.42 -19.26 6.24
C ILE A 255 18.45 -18.04 5.33
N LEU A 256 17.27 -17.50 4.99
CA LEU A 256 17.15 -16.30 4.14
C LEU A 256 17.70 -15.05 4.83
N ILE A 257 17.41 -14.86 6.12
CA ILE A 257 17.97 -13.76 6.93
C ILE A 257 19.49 -13.90 7.04
N TYR A 258 20.00 -15.12 7.27
CA TYR A 258 21.44 -15.35 7.25
C TYR A 258 22.06 -15.03 5.88
N GLY A 259 21.37 -15.39 4.79
CA GLY A 259 21.72 -14.98 3.42
C GLY A 259 21.76 -13.45 3.26
N PHE A 260 20.77 -12.73 3.78
CA PHE A 260 20.74 -11.27 3.76
C PHE A 260 22.00 -10.67 4.40
N PHE A 261 22.40 -11.15 5.58
CA PHE A 261 23.63 -10.69 6.25
C PHE A 261 24.91 -11.11 5.52
N LYS A 262 24.92 -12.29 4.88
CA LYS A 262 26.05 -12.75 4.05
C LYS A 262 26.30 -11.82 2.85
N SER A 263 25.25 -11.17 2.37
CA SER A 263 25.27 -10.19 1.27
C SER A 263 25.68 -8.76 1.70
N SER A 264 26.19 -8.57 2.92
CA SER A 264 26.57 -7.24 3.47
C SER A 264 27.65 -6.48 2.69
N ARG A 265 28.44 -7.17 1.84
CA ARG A 265 29.41 -6.55 0.94
C ARG A 265 28.79 -5.64 -0.13
N PHE A 266 27.51 -5.80 -0.44
CA PHE A 266 26.79 -4.91 -1.34
C PHE A 266 26.39 -3.62 -0.60
N THR A 267 27.41 -2.85 -0.22
CA THR A 267 27.29 -1.78 0.77
C THR A 267 26.27 -0.72 0.40
N TYR A 268 26.17 -0.36 -0.90
CA TYR A 268 25.22 0.61 -1.42
C TYR A 268 23.74 0.21 -1.22
N ILE A 269 23.43 -1.06 -1.01
CA ILE A 269 22.04 -1.54 -0.86
C ILE A 269 21.80 -2.04 0.56
N PHE A 270 22.73 -2.84 1.07
CA PHE A 270 22.59 -3.50 2.37
C PHE A 270 22.49 -2.49 3.53
N TRP A 271 23.47 -1.58 3.66
CA TRP A 271 23.52 -0.66 4.79
C TRP A 271 22.39 0.39 4.77
N PRO A 272 22.00 0.95 3.61
CA PRO A 272 20.80 1.78 3.54
C PRO A 272 19.55 1.03 3.98
N THR A 273 19.38 -0.22 3.51
CA THR A 273 18.23 -1.06 3.90
C THR A 273 18.21 -1.32 5.40
N VAL A 274 19.35 -1.67 5.99
CA VAL A 274 19.47 -1.85 7.45
C VAL A 274 19.15 -0.55 8.19
N PHE A 275 19.70 0.57 7.75
CA PHE A 275 19.45 1.88 8.37
C PHE A 275 17.96 2.24 8.31
N PHE A 276 17.29 2.04 7.18
CA PHE A 276 15.84 2.23 7.05
C PHE A 276 15.05 1.38 8.06
N ILE A 277 15.40 0.09 8.20
CA ILE A 277 14.76 -0.82 9.16
C ILE A 277 15.00 -0.34 10.59
N VAL A 278 16.22 0.07 10.93
CA VAL A 278 16.57 0.58 12.27
C VAL A 278 15.76 1.84 12.59
N MET A 279 15.73 2.83 11.70
CA MET A 279 14.97 4.07 11.94
C MET A 279 13.48 3.81 12.16
N HIS A 280 12.87 2.94 11.36
CA HIS A 280 11.48 2.53 11.59
C HIS A 280 11.32 1.71 12.88
N SER A 281 12.32 0.90 13.25
CA SER A 281 12.36 0.13 14.50
C SER A 281 12.46 1.01 15.75
N LEU A 282 12.96 2.24 15.63
CA LEU A 282 12.99 3.22 16.73
C LEU A 282 11.67 3.99 16.90
N PHE A 283 10.88 4.15 15.84
CA PHE A 283 9.65 4.96 15.88
C PHE A 283 8.45 4.21 16.47
N PRO A 284 7.60 4.81 17.35
CA PRO A 284 6.53 4.07 18.03
C PRO A 284 5.47 3.42 17.12
N ASN A 285 5.10 4.07 16.01
CA ASN A 285 4.12 3.55 15.04
C ASN A 285 4.71 2.36 14.23
N LYS A 286 4.10 1.17 14.38
CA LYS A 286 4.57 -0.12 13.84
C LYS A 286 3.61 -0.75 12.83
N GLN A 287 3.29 -0.04 11.76
CA GLN A 287 2.49 -0.59 10.68
C GLN A 287 3.33 -1.48 9.74
N GLU A 288 2.82 -2.67 9.44
CA GLU A 288 3.54 -3.69 8.67
C GLU A 288 3.92 -3.21 7.26
N ARG A 289 3.05 -2.40 6.64
CA ARG A 289 3.28 -1.85 5.30
C ARG A 289 4.52 -0.98 5.18
N PHE A 290 5.05 -0.44 6.29
CA PHE A 290 6.22 0.43 6.24
C PHE A 290 7.49 -0.27 5.73
N MET A 291 7.54 -1.60 5.77
CA MET A 291 8.67 -2.38 5.25
C MET A 291 8.57 -2.71 3.75
N LEU A 292 7.41 -2.49 3.11
CA LEU A 292 7.22 -2.80 1.68
C LEU A 292 8.26 -2.14 0.75
N PRO A 293 8.71 -0.88 0.97
CA PRO A 293 9.69 -0.25 0.08
C PRO A 293 11.03 -0.98 0.03
N VAL A 294 11.45 -1.58 1.15
CA VAL A 294 12.76 -2.24 1.28
C VAL A 294 12.69 -3.76 1.10
N LEU A 295 11.49 -4.34 1.14
CA LEU A 295 11.29 -5.78 1.00
C LEU A 295 11.89 -6.38 -0.29
N PRO A 296 11.82 -5.73 -1.47
CA PRO A 296 12.52 -6.21 -2.67
C PRO A 296 14.03 -6.35 -2.47
N PHE A 297 14.68 -5.39 -1.80
CA PHE A 297 16.12 -5.46 -1.51
C PHE A 297 16.45 -6.58 -0.52
N ILE A 298 15.62 -6.76 0.51
CA ILE A 298 15.76 -7.88 1.45
C ILE A 298 15.69 -9.21 0.69
N LEU A 299 14.69 -9.40 -0.18
CA LEU A 299 14.53 -10.64 -0.94
C LEU A 299 15.69 -10.88 -1.92
N ILE A 300 16.13 -9.84 -2.63
CA ILE A 300 17.28 -9.91 -3.55
C ILE A 300 18.54 -10.36 -2.78
N LEU A 301 18.89 -9.64 -1.71
CA LEU A 301 20.10 -9.92 -0.93
C LEU A 301 20.02 -11.27 -0.19
N SER A 302 18.82 -11.67 0.27
CA SER A 302 18.59 -12.98 0.89
C SER A 302 18.87 -14.12 -0.08
N VAL A 303 18.39 -14.03 -1.32
CA VAL A 303 18.55 -15.08 -2.33
C VAL A 303 19.98 -15.16 -2.87
N ILE A 304 20.65 -14.02 -3.04
CA ILE A 304 22.08 -14.01 -3.41
C ILE A 304 22.90 -14.70 -2.32
N GLY A 305 22.75 -14.27 -1.07
CA GLY A 305 23.53 -14.84 0.03
C GLY A 305 23.18 -16.30 0.32
N PHE A 306 21.90 -16.69 0.15
CA PHE A 306 21.50 -18.10 0.20
C PHE A 306 22.25 -18.94 -0.84
N GLU A 307 22.37 -18.47 -2.07
CA GLU A 307 23.09 -19.22 -3.11
C GLU A 307 24.57 -19.38 -2.76
N GLU A 308 25.21 -18.32 -2.26
CA GLU A 308 26.60 -18.38 -1.79
C GLU A 308 26.77 -19.39 -0.64
N ILE A 309 25.84 -19.39 0.32
CA ILE A 309 25.82 -20.37 1.42
C ILE A 309 25.68 -21.78 0.84
N ARG A 310 24.75 -22.01 -0.08
CA ARG A 310 24.50 -23.32 -0.71
C ARG A 310 25.71 -23.87 -1.44
N GLN A 311 26.51 -23.00 -2.06
CA GLN A 311 27.72 -23.38 -2.80
C GLN A 311 28.96 -23.60 -1.92
N SER A 312 28.98 -23.03 -0.70
CA SER A 312 30.06 -23.21 0.27
C SER A 312 30.22 -24.67 0.73
N GLU A 313 31.36 -25.01 1.34
CA GLU A 313 31.60 -26.35 1.91
C GLU A 313 30.56 -26.72 2.98
N THR A 314 30.24 -25.78 3.87
CA THR A 314 29.18 -25.94 4.86
C THR A 314 27.82 -26.16 4.20
N GLY A 315 27.50 -25.42 3.13
CA GLY A 315 26.27 -25.62 2.38
C GLY A 315 26.18 -26.96 1.68
N LYS A 316 27.30 -27.46 1.14
CA LYS A 316 27.39 -28.82 0.57
C LYS A 316 27.13 -29.87 1.64
N ARG A 317 27.65 -29.71 2.86
CA ARG A 317 27.39 -30.59 4.02
C ARG A 317 25.91 -30.59 4.43
N PHE A 318 25.27 -29.43 4.46
CA PHE A 318 23.85 -29.28 4.84
C PHE A 318 22.89 -29.19 3.65
N ARG A 319 23.28 -29.70 2.47
CA ARG A 319 22.53 -29.54 1.22
C ARG A 319 21.07 -29.98 1.34
N ARG A 320 20.81 -31.12 1.99
CA ARG A 320 19.43 -31.61 2.19
C ARG A 320 18.59 -30.63 2.98
N LEU A 321 19.11 -30.10 4.09
CA LEU A 321 18.42 -29.11 4.92
C LEU A 321 18.11 -27.82 4.13
N LEU A 322 19.11 -27.29 3.42
CA LEU A 322 18.93 -26.08 2.61
C LEU A 322 17.89 -26.29 1.49
N SER A 323 17.96 -27.42 0.79
CA SER A 323 17.00 -27.77 -0.27
C SER A 323 15.59 -27.99 0.29
N SER A 324 15.43 -28.72 1.40
CA SER A 324 14.13 -28.93 2.04
C SER A 324 13.53 -27.62 2.57
N SER A 325 14.36 -26.75 3.15
CA SER A 325 13.93 -25.42 3.58
C SER A 325 13.44 -24.56 2.41
N MET A 326 14.15 -24.55 1.28
CA MET A 326 13.65 -23.83 0.10
C MET A 326 12.41 -24.49 -0.51
N GLY A 327 12.32 -25.82 -0.50
CA GLY A 327 11.11 -26.54 -0.91
C GLY A 327 9.89 -26.14 -0.07
N TRP A 328 10.05 -26.05 1.26
CA TRP A 328 9.04 -25.51 2.17
C TRP A 328 8.68 -24.06 1.83
N PHE A 329 9.68 -23.19 1.70
CA PHE A 329 9.48 -21.77 1.37
C PHE A 329 8.64 -21.61 0.10
N TYR A 330 9.02 -22.28 -1.00
CA TYR A 330 8.29 -22.17 -2.25
C TYR A 330 6.89 -22.77 -2.18
N SER A 331 6.71 -23.87 -1.45
CA SER A 331 5.39 -24.50 -1.29
C SER A 331 4.41 -23.56 -0.56
N VAL A 332 4.83 -23.01 0.58
CA VAL A 332 3.99 -22.07 1.33
C VAL A 332 3.84 -20.75 0.59
N ASN A 333 4.89 -20.26 -0.07
CA ASN A 333 4.80 -19.05 -0.90
C ASN A 333 3.77 -19.22 -2.02
N LEU A 334 3.72 -20.37 -2.70
CA LEU A 334 2.73 -20.60 -3.75
C LEU A 334 1.31 -20.71 -3.18
N LEU A 335 1.12 -21.34 -2.02
CA LEU A 335 -0.18 -21.38 -1.35
C LEU A 335 -0.66 -19.97 -0.98
N LEU A 336 0.20 -19.18 -0.32
CA LEU A 336 -0.11 -17.81 0.06
C LEU A 336 -0.31 -16.92 -1.17
N LEU A 337 0.47 -17.12 -2.24
CA LEU A 337 0.33 -16.39 -3.50
C LEU A 337 -1.08 -16.55 -4.06
N VAL A 338 -1.61 -17.79 -4.10
CA VAL A 338 -2.98 -18.04 -4.54
C VAL A 338 -3.96 -17.31 -3.60
N ILE A 339 -3.86 -17.52 -2.30
CA ILE A 339 -4.78 -16.89 -1.34
C ILE A 339 -4.82 -15.37 -1.52
N PHE A 340 -3.67 -14.70 -1.52
CA PHE A 340 -3.57 -13.24 -1.56
C PHE A 340 -3.92 -12.65 -2.93
N THR A 341 -3.62 -13.34 -4.03
CA THR A 341 -3.97 -12.87 -5.38
C THR A 341 -5.49 -12.73 -5.56
N PHE A 342 -6.28 -13.60 -4.91
CA PHE A 342 -7.74 -13.61 -5.03
C PHE A 342 -8.45 -12.94 -3.83
N THR A 343 -7.71 -12.24 -2.97
CA THR A 343 -8.29 -11.57 -1.78
C THR A 343 -9.03 -10.29 -2.14
N TYR A 344 -10.34 -10.24 -1.86
CA TYR A 344 -11.13 -9.01 -1.86
C TYR A 344 -11.24 -8.41 -0.45
N SER A 345 -10.31 -7.53 -0.09
CA SER A 345 -10.33 -6.81 1.19
C SER A 345 -11.46 -5.79 1.29
N LYS A 346 -12.07 -5.67 2.48
CA LYS A 346 -13.15 -4.70 2.78
C LYS A 346 -14.37 -4.88 1.88
N LYS A 347 -14.66 -6.11 1.46
CA LYS A 347 -15.71 -6.43 0.47
C LYS A 347 -17.06 -5.83 0.85
N SER A 348 -17.53 -6.06 2.08
CA SER A 348 -18.86 -5.59 2.53
C SER A 348 -19.00 -4.07 2.43
N ARG A 349 -17.97 -3.32 2.83
CA ARG A 349 -17.96 -1.85 2.77
C ARG A 349 -18.01 -1.30 1.34
N VAL A 350 -17.30 -1.95 0.42
CA VAL A 350 -17.20 -1.51 -0.98
C VAL A 350 -18.45 -1.91 -1.76
N GLU A 351 -18.84 -3.18 -1.68
CA GLU A 351 -19.98 -3.72 -2.43
C GLU A 351 -21.32 -3.15 -1.93
N SER A 352 -21.43 -2.74 -0.66
CA SER A 352 -22.65 -2.06 -0.17
C SER A 352 -22.89 -0.72 -0.84
N LEU A 353 -21.84 0.08 -0.98
CA LEU A 353 -21.96 1.37 -1.65
C LEU A 353 -22.08 1.21 -3.17
N ALA A 354 -21.39 0.22 -3.76
CA ALA A 354 -21.55 -0.12 -5.17
C ALA A 354 -22.95 -0.70 -5.52
N TYR A 355 -23.62 -1.37 -4.57
CA TYR A 355 -25.01 -1.77 -4.72
C TYR A 355 -25.95 -0.57 -4.69
N LEU A 356 -25.71 0.36 -3.76
CA LEU A 356 -26.51 1.57 -3.62
C LEU A 356 -26.29 2.57 -4.77
N SER A 357 -25.11 2.63 -5.36
CA SER A 357 -24.82 3.52 -6.49
C SER A 357 -25.75 3.30 -7.69
N GLN A 358 -26.32 2.10 -7.83
CA GLN A 358 -27.27 1.73 -8.87
C GLN A 358 -28.72 2.16 -8.56
N LYS A 359 -28.99 2.73 -7.38
CA LYS A 359 -30.33 3.19 -6.98
C LYS A 359 -30.45 4.68 -7.25
N THR A 360 -31.55 5.08 -7.90
CA THR A 360 -31.79 6.49 -8.28
C THR A 360 -32.62 7.25 -7.25
N ASP A 361 -33.09 6.59 -6.21
CA ASP A 361 -34.07 7.12 -5.26
C ASP A 361 -33.48 7.39 -3.87
N ILE A 362 -32.16 7.45 -3.71
CA ILE A 362 -31.53 7.67 -2.40
C ILE A 362 -31.67 9.14 -2.00
N SER A 363 -32.38 9.41 -0.90
CA SER A 363 -32.52 10.75 -0.32
C SER A 363 -31.48 11.04 0.75
N ALA A 364 -31.18 10.05 1.59
CA ALA A 364 -30.10 10.08 2.57
C ALA A 364 -29.79 8.65 3.04
N LEU A 365 -28.53 8.43 3.42
CA LEU A 365 -28.00 7.15 3.84
C LEU A 365 -27.58 7.20 5.31
N ILE A 366 -28.02 6.23 6.12
CA ILE A 366 -27.47 6.00 7.45
C ILE A 366 -26.56 4.77 7.40
N ILE A 367 -25.40 4.86 8.04
CA ILE A 367 -24.49 3.74 8.27
C ILE A 367 -24.35 3.58 9.78
N GLU A 368 -24.94 2.52 10.32
CA GLU A 368 -25.05 2.31 11.76
C GLU A 368 -24.28 1.07 12.22
N ARG A 369 -23.72 1.14 13.44
CA ARG A 369 -22.93 0.06 14.06
C ARG A 369 -23.22 -0.04 15.56
N ASP A 370 -23.24 -1.27 16.10
CA ASP A 370 -23.38 -1.57 17.55
C ASP A 370 -22.11 -1.22 18.38
N GLU A 371 -21.31 -0.27 17.91
CA GLU A 371 -20.13 0.29 18.57
C GLU A 371 -20.00 1.77 18.21
N ASP A 372 -19.45 2.59 19.10
CA ASP A 372 -19.37 4.04 18.88
C ASP A 372 -18.48 4.43 17.70
N LYS A 373 -17.47 3.61 17.40
CA LYS A 373 -16.57 3.86 16.26
C LYS A 373 -17.15 3.26 14.97
N VAL A 374 -17.74 4.10 14.12
CA VAL A 374 -18.14 3.72 12.77
C VAL A 374 -16.92 3.81 11.83
N PRO A 375 -16.64 2.77 11.02
CA PRO A 375 -15.60 2.87 10.00
C PRO A 375 -16.02 3.83 8.88
N ARG A 376 -15.22 4.88 8.64
CA ARG A 376 -15.41 5.84 7.54
C ARG A 376 -15.83 5.15 6.24
N PRO A 377 -16.97 5.48 5.62
CA PRO A 377 -17.44 4.81 4.43
C PRO A 377 -16.64 5.22 3.18
N PRO A 378 -16.31 4.29 2.27
CA PRO A 378 -15.58 4.59 1.04
C PRO A 378 -16.52 5.20 -0.01
N LEU A 379 -16.92 6.47 0.21
CA LEU A 379 -18.00 7.16 -0.52
C LEU A 379 -17.75 7.27 -2.03
N PHE A 380 -16.50 7.17 -2.49
CA PHE A 380 -16.16 6.99 -3.89
C PHE A 380 -17.06 5.95 -4.60
N TYR A 381 -17.34 4.82 -3.93
CA TYR A 381 -18.15 3.74 -4.52
C TYR A 381 -19.66 4.01 -4.53
N LEU A 382 -20.15 4.97 -3.74
CA LEU A 382 -21.56 5.37 -3.78
C LEU A 382 -21.86 6.16 -5.06
N ASN A 383 -20.87 6.87 -5.59
CA ASN A 383 -20.96 7.65 -6.83
C ASN A 383 -22.17 8.64 -6.87
N GLN A 384 -22.64 9.07 -5.72
CA GLN A 384 -23.76 10.01 -5.54
C GLN A 384 -23.43 10.96 -4.39
N ARG A 385 -22.55 11.93 -4.62
CA ARG A 385 -21.91 12.72 -3.54
C ARG A 385 -22.81 13.75 -2.87
N GLU A 386 -23.92 14.11 -3.51
CA GLU A 386 -24.90 15.02 -2.93
C GLU A 386 -25.79 14.32 -1.89
N VAL A 387 -25.81 12.98 -1.90
CA VAL A 387 -26.55 12.19 -0.91
C VAL A 387 -25.90 12.40 0.47
N PRO A 388 -26.64 12.95 1.45
CA PRO A 388 -26.16 13.05 2.82
C PRO A 388 -25.94 11.64 3.41
N VAL A 389 -24.77 11.42 4.00
CA VAL A 389 -24.42 10.16 4.67
C VAL A 389 -24.17 10.43 6.15
N TYR A 390 -24.86 9.69 7.01
CA TYR A 390 -24.78 9.80 8.46
C TYR A 390 -24.17 8.54 9.04
N GLU A 391 -23.06 8.69 9.76
CA GLU A 391 -22.42 7.63 10.53
C GLU A 391 -23.01 7.64 11.94
N LEU A 392 -23.63 6.54 12.36
CA LEU A 392 -24.25 6.41 13.68
C LEU A 392 -23.59 5.28 14.47
N GLY A 393 -22.87 5.67 15.51
CA GLY A 393 -22.41 4.76 16.55
C GLY A 393 -23.53 4.40 17.52
N LYS A 394 -23.24 3.47 18.44
CA LYS A 394 -24.20 2.98 19.42
C LYS A 394 -24.81 4.09 20.29
N SER A 395 -24.01 5.07 20.70
CA SER A 395 -24.43 6.23 21.49
C SER A 395 -25.21 7.28 20.71
N ASP A 396 -25.19 7.22 19.38
CA ASP A 396 -25.67 8.33 18.56
C ASP A 396 -27.19 8.28 18.35
N THR A 397 -27.76 9.46 18.11
CA THR A 397 -29.17 9.65 17.82
C THR A 397 -29.36 9.96 16.35
N VAL A 398 -30.42 9.42 15.74
CA VAL A 398 -30.76 9.74 14.35
C VAL A 398 -31.31 11.17 14.29
N GLU A 399 -30.54 12.09 13.71
CA GLU A 399 -30.96 13.49 13.55
C GLU A 399 -31.80 13.68 12.27
N ASN A 400 -31.48 12.95 11.19
CA ASN A 400 -32.16 13.10 9.91
C ASN A 400 -33.23 12.01 9.68
N LYS A 401 -34.51 12.39 9.80
CA LYS A 401 -35.67 11.51 9.58
C LYS A 401 -35.99 11.22 8.10
N ASN A 402 -35.30 11.88 7.16
CA ASN A 402 -35.51 11.71 5.73
C ASN A 402 -34.60 10.64 5.09
N ALA A 403 -33.75 9.98 5.88
CA ALA A 403 -32.97 8.84 5.40
C ALA A 403 -33.90 7.70 4.97
N ASN A 404 -33.65 7.17 3.77
CA ASN A 404 -34.47 6.12 3.18
C ASN A 404 -33.73 4.81 2.92
N TYR A 405 -32.39 4.83 3.05
CA TYR A 405 -31.55 3.64 3.08
C TYR A 405 -30.70 3.61 4.36
N ILE A 406 -30.57 2.42 4.94
CA ILE A 406 -29.79 2.19 6.14
C ILE A 406 -28.88 0.98 5.92
N ILE A 407 -27.59 1.11 6.22
CA ILE A 407 -26.64 0.01 6.27
C ILE A 407 -26.33 -0.28 7.73
N PHE A 408 -26.76 -1.44 8.22
CA PHE A 408 -26.33 -1.96 9.52
C PHE A 408 -25.05 -2.77 9.34
N LEU A 409 -24.00 -2.39 10.07
CA LEU A 409 -22.74 -3.12 10.12
C LEU A 409 -22.78 -4.12 11.28
N GLY A 410 -22.54 -5.39 10.98
CA GLY A 410 -22.53 -6.47 11.96
C GLY A 410 -23.91 -6.95 12.38
N GLU A 411 -23.99 -8.23 12.76
CA GLU A 411 -25.23 -8.93 13.13
C GLU A 411 -25.60 -8.73 14.61
N LYS A 412 -24.64 -8.29 15.43
CA LYS A 412 -24.85 -8.13 16.87
C LYS A 412 -25.98 -7.15 17.15
N ASN A 413 -26.97 -7.61 17.92
CA ASN A 413 -28.18 -6.87 18.29
C ASN A 413 -28.95 -6.29 17.09
N LEU A 414 -28.86 -6.89 15.90
CA LEU A 414 -29.41 -6.34 14.67
C LEU A 414 -30.92 -6.03 14.79
N ASP A 415 -31.72 -6.98 15.27
CA ASP A 415 -33.18 -6.78 15.39
C ASP A 415 -33.54 -5.59 16.30
N ASN A 416 -32.85 -5.45 17.43
CA ASN A 416 -33.04 -4.32 18.35
C ASN A 416 -32.61 -2.99 17.71
N ARG A 417 -31.53 -2.99 16.93
CA ARG A 417 -31.04 -1.81 16.20
C ARG A 417 -32.00 -1.39 15.10
N VAL A 418 -32.53 -2.36 14.34
CA VAL A 418 -33.57 -2.14 13.33
C VAL A 418 -34.80 -1.51 13.98
N GLN A 419 -35.33 -2.10 15.05
CA GLN A 419 -36.49 -1.56 15.78
C GLN A 419 -36.23 -0.15 16.35
N LYS A 420 -35.02 0.10 16.88
CA LYS A 420 -34.62 1.43 17.35
C LYS A 420 -34.72 2.44 16.20
N ILE A 421 -34.17 2.14 15.03
CA ILE A 421 -34.22 3.07 13.89
C ILE A 421 -35.64 3.22 13.34
N GLU A 422 -36.41 2.13 13.23
CA GLU A 422 -37.84 2.18 12.84
C GLU A 422 -38.64 3.12 13.74
N SER A 423 -38.43 3.02 15.06
CA SER A 423 -39.14 3.86 16.04
C SER A 423 -38.79 5.35 15.90
N VAL A 424 -37.54 5.68 15.54
CA VAL A 424 -37.08 7.07 15.40
C VAL A 424 -37.50 7.68 14.06
N LEU A 425 -37.45 6.88 12.99
CA LEU A 425 -37.87 7.29 11.65
C LEU A 425 -39.40 7.29 11.49
N GLY A 426 -40.13 6.52 12.30
CA GLY A 426 -41.57 6.31 12.16
C GLY A 426 -41.94 5.52 10.90
N LYS A 427 -41.02 4.69 10.39
CA LYS A 427 -41.18 3.90 9.15
C LYS A 427 -40.66 2.49 9.39
N ASN A 428 -41.34 1.50 8.82
CA ASN A 428 -40.86 0.12 8.81
C ASN A 428 -39.63 0.01 7.89
N LEU A 429 -38.70 -0.86 8.22
CA LEU A 429 -37.49 -1.13 7.45
C LEU A 429 -37.60 -2.49 6.76
N GLU A 430 -37.44 -2.51 5.44
CA GLU A 430 -37.43 -3.74 4.65
C GLU A 430 -36.00 -4.10 4.24
N LEU A 431 -35.56 -5.31 4.59
CA LEU A 431 -34.25 -5.81 4.19
C LEU A 431 -34.19 -5.99 2.68
N LYS A 432 -33.22 -5.33 2.02
CA LYS A 432 -33.03 -5.40 0.57
C LYS A 432 -31.85 -6.24 0.15
N GLN A 433 -30.77 -6.24 0.93
CA GLN A 433 -29.55 -6.96 0.55
C GLN A 433 -28.70 -7.29 1.78
N ILE A 434 -28.06 -8.46 1.76
CA ILE A 434 -26.99 -8.83 2.71
C ILE A 434 -25.69 -8.96 1.93
N ILE A 435 -24.62 -8.33 2.42
CA ILE A 435 -23.29 -8.39 1.81
C ILE A 435 -22.28 -8.85 2.85
N GLY A 436 -21.86 -10.10 2.72
CA GLY A 436 -20.87 -10.72 3.61
C GLY A 436 -19.45 -10.19 3.42
N ALA A 437 -18.68 -10.21 4.51
CA ALA A 437 -17.24 -10.01 4.49
C ALA A 437 -16.54 -11.09 3.64
N SER A 438 -15.36 -10.79 3.07
CA SER A 438 -14.57 -11.81 2.36
C SER A 438 -14.03 -12.87 3.33
N LEU A 439 -13.61 -14.03 2.81
CA LEU A 439 -12.99 -15.08 3.62
C LEU A 439 -11.79 -14.54 4.42
N ILE A 440 -10.96 -13.70 3.81
CA ILE A 440 -9.80 -13.11 4.49
C ILE A 440 -10.23 -12.08 5.52
N ASP A 441 -11.22 -11.24 5.23
CA ASP A 441 -11.77 -10.32 6.22
C ASP A 441 -12.28 -11.09 7.46
N GLN A 442 -12.93 -12.24 7.26
CA GLN A 442 -13.41 -13.11 8.33
C GLN A 442 -12.27 -13.77 9.13
N ILE A 443 -11.24 -14.30 8.45
CA ILE A 443 -10.06 -14.89 9.11
C ILE A 443 -9.34 -13.82 9.96
N VAL A 444 -9.15 -12.63 9.39
CA VAL A 444 -8.46 -11.51 10.04
C VAL A 444 -9.31 -10.96 11.20
N TYR A 445 -10.64 -10.93 11.08
CA TYR A 445 -11.55 -10.68 12.20
C TYR A 445 -11.39 -11.74 13.29
N TRP A 446 -11.42 -13.02 12.95
CA TRP A 446 -11.29 -14.12 13.92
C TRP A 446 -9.96 -14.08 14.69
N LEU A 447 -8.85 -13.76 14.00
CA LEU A 447 -7.53 -13.64 14.63
C LEU A 447 -7.41 -12.41 15.56
N ASN A 448 -8.14 -11.33 15.28
CA ASN A 448 -8.07 -10.10 16.07
C ASN A 448 -9.37 -9.27 15.97
N PRO A 449 -10.44 -9.70 16.65
CA PRO A 449 -11.78 -9.11 16.49
C PRO A 449 -11.86 -7.68 17.03
N LYS A 450 -10.95 -7.30 17.95
CA LYS A 450 -10.90 -5.96 18.53
C LYS A 450 -10.43 -4.88 17.54
N HIS A 451 -9.61 -5.26 16.55
CA HIS A 451 -8.96 -4.30 15.65
C HIS A 451 -9.38 -4.43 14.19
N ASN A 452 -10.04 -5.53 13.82
CA ASN A 452 -10.50 -5.76 12.45
C ASN A 452 -12.02 -5.68 12.42
N ILE A 453 -12.55 -4.67 11.73
CA ILE A 453 -13.97 -4.25 11.76
C ILE A 453 -14.70 -4.52 10.43
N ASN A 454 -14.37 -5.62 9.76
CA ASN A 454 -14.93 -5.97 8.46
C ASN A 454 -16.12 -6.92 8.62
N GLU A 455 -17.23 -6.33 9.04
CA GLU A 455 -18.44 -7.05 9.36
C GLU A 455 -19.34 -7.20 8.13
N THR A 456 -20.29 -8.13 8.19
CA THR A 456 -21.38 -8.25 7.21
C THR A 456 -22.22 -6.98 7.23
N SER A 457 -22.60 -6.50 6.05
CA SER A 457 -23.48 -5.34 5.89
C SER A 457 -24.91 -5.79 5.56
N TYR A 458 -25.88 -5.26 6.29
CA TYR A 458 -27.30 -5.49 6.06
C TYR A 458 -27.94 -4.19 5.58
N ILE A 459 -28.45 -4.18 4.36
CA ILE A 459 -28.99 -2.99 3.70
C ILE A 459 -30.50 -3.02 3.76
N TYR A 460 -31.08 -2.03 4.45
CA TYR A 460 -32.52 -1.84 4.58
C TYR A 460 -32.97 -0.59 3.82
N LYS A 461 -34.23 -0.59 3.42
CA LYS A 461 -34.92 0.56 2.86
C LYS A 461 -36.14 0.89 3.71
N THR A 462 -36.41 2.17 3.95
CA THR A 462 -37.66 2.57 4.59
C THR A 462 -38.84 2.23 3.69
N GLY A 463 -39.86 1.59 4.26
CA GLY A 463 -41.16 1.40 3.62
C GLY A 463 -41.78 2.75 3.22
N SER A 464 -42.50 2.73 2.11
CA SER A 464 -43.33 3.84 1.63
C SER A 464 -44.40 4.23 2.64
#